data_AF-A0A6G0WM07-F1
#
_entry.id   AF-A0A6G0WM07-F1
#
_cell.length_a   1.000
_cell.length_b   1.000
_cell.length_c   1.000
_cell.angle_alpha   90.00
_cell.angle_beta   90.00
_cell.angle_gamma   90.00
#
_symmetry.space_group_name_H-M   'P 1'
#
loop_
_entity.id
_entity.type
_entity.pdbx_description
1 polymer ?
#
loop_
_entity_poly.entity_id
_entity_poly.type
_entity_poly.pdbx_seq_one_letter_code
_entity_poly.pdbx_strand_id
1 'polypeptide(L)'
;MPGVEYVLCVKFDPDFENAEYKLYDVRTEPHVPLNPLPIAAPRTIVQFDGRRVLGIPHGMPLPVGFPRALSVDLYSALRSARTRFI
;
A
#
# COMPACT_ATOMS: atom_id res chain seq x y z
N MET A 1 -1.66 11.23 -13.59
CA MET A 1 -2.23 10.13 -14.39
C MET A 1 -3.70 10.02 -14.04
N PRO A 2 -4.65 10.17 -14.98
CA PRO A 2 -6.07 10.04 -14.65
C PRO A 2 -6.35 8.61 -14.16
N GLY A 3 -6.91 8.47 -12.96
CA GLY A 3 -7.29 7.19 -12.35
C GLY A 3 -6.27 6.57 -11.38
N VAL A 4 -5.07 7.14 -11.19
CA VAL A 4 -4.12 6.67 -10.16
C VAL A 4 -4.24 7.54 -8.92
N GLU A 5 -4.65 6.94 -7.81
CA GLU A 5 -4.89 7.64 -6.54
C GLU A 5 -3.74 7.49 -5.55
N TYR A 6 -3.06 6.34 -5.58
CA TYR A 6 -1.96 6.00 -4.70
C TYR A 6 -0.85 5.30 -5.49
N VAL A 7 0.39 5.52 -5.08
CA VAL A 7 1.56 4.77 -5.57
C VAL A 7 2.27 4.16 -4.37
N LEU A 8 2.21 2.83 -4.26
CA LEU A 8 2.98 2.07 -3.26
C LEU A 8 4.26 1.54 -3.91
N CYS A 9 5.40 2.11 -3.53
CA CYS A 9 6.70 1.59 -3.92
C CYS A 9 7.22 0.66 -2.82
N VAL A 10 7.64 -0.55 -3.20
CA VAL A 10 8.24 -1.52 -2.29
C VAL A 10 9.63 -1.89 -2.81
N LYS A 11 10.60 -1.93 -1.91
CA LYS A 11 11.96 -2.39 -2.18
C LYS A 11 12.28 -3.51 -1.19
N PHE A 12 12.94 -4.54 -1.69
CA PHE A 12 13.49 -5.64 -0.88
C PHE A 12 14.94 -5.87 -1.31
N ASP A 13 15.75 -6.41 -0.41
CA ASP A 13 17.04 -6.97 -0.73
C ASP A 13 16.90 -8.36 -1.39
N PRO A 14 17.97 -8.90 -2.02
CA PRO A 14 17.90 -10.15 -2.78
C PRO A 14 17.50 -11.38 -1.95
N ASP A 15 17.84 -11.40 -0.67
CA ASP A 15 17.49 -12.44 0.30
C ASP A 15 16.15 -12.17 1.02
N PHE A 16 15.49 -11.07 0.67
CA PHE A 16 14.24 -10.59 1.26
C PHE A 16 14.31 -10.34 2.77
N GLU A 17 15.48 -10.34 3.40
CA GLU A 17 15.68 -10.11 4.84
C GLU A 17 15.20 -8.72 5.25
N ASN A 18 15.52 -7.70 4.45
CA ASN A 18 15.13 -6.32 4.64
C ASN A 18 14.19 -5.86 3.52
N ALA A 19 13.12 -5.20 3.91
CA ALA A 19 12.22 -4.57 2.95
C ALA A 19 11.74 -3.23 3.47
N GLU A 20 11.51 -2.31 2.54
CA GLU A 20 11.09 -0.94 2.78
C GLU A 20 9.96 -0.58 1.82
N TYR A 21 9.13 0.37 2.22
CA TYR A 21 8.09 0.92 1.38
C TYR A 21 7.98 2.44 1.45
N LYS A 22 7.39 3.03 0.41
CA LYS A 22 6.93 4.41 0.37
C LYS A 22 5.52 4.42 -0.20
N LEU A 23 4.61 5.14 0.45
CA LEU A 23 3.25 5.35 -0.04
C LEU A 23 3.08 6.81 -0.44
N TYR A 24 2.92 7.06 -1.74
CA TYR A 24 2.60 8.38 -2.25
C TYR A 24 1.09 8.51 -2.49
N ASP A 25 0.53 9.63 -2.04
CA ASP A 25 -0.80 10.07 -2.41
C ASP A 25 -0.68 11.04 -3.58
N VAL A 26 -1.26 10.68 -4.73
CA VAL A 26 -1.13 11.45 -5.98
C VAL A 26 -1.80 12.83 -5.88
N ARG A 27 -2.72 13.01 -4.93
CA ARG A 27 -3.46 14.27 -4.73
C ARG A 27 -2.73 15.24 -3.81
N THR A 28 -1.70 14.81 -3.07
CA THR A 28 -0.94 15.69 -2.18
C THR A 28 0.19 16.35 -2.96
N GLU A 29 0.01 17.62 -3.32
CA GLU A 29 1.07 18.45 -3.89
C GLU A 29 1.52 19.56 -2.92
N PRO A 30 2.82 19.86 -2.83
CA PRO A 30 3.93 19.20 -3.53
C PRO A 30 4.17 17.78 -3.01
N HIS A 31 4.60 16.88 -3.91
CA HIS A 31 5.03 15.54 -3.54
C HIS A 31 6.34 15.64 -2.75
N VAL A 32 6.25 15.75 -1.42
CA VAL A 32 7.42 15.81 -0.55
C VAL A 32 8.16 14.47 -0.64
N PRO A 33 9.51 14.45 -0.74
CA PRO A 33 10.27 13.21 -0.67
C PRO A 33 9.95 12.45 0.62
N LEU A 34 9.38 11.26 0.47
CA LEU A 34 9.11 10.37 1.60
C LEU A 34 10.35 9.57 1.96
N ASN A 35 10.67 9.50 3.24
CA ASN A 35 11.65 8.54 3.75
C ASN A 35 11.06 7.13 3.64
N PRO A 36 11.87 6.13 3.21
CA PRO A 36 11.43 4.75 3.22
C PRO A 36 11.10 4.31 4.64
N LEU A 37 10.00 3.56 4.77
CA LEU A 37 9.58 2.96 6.03
C LEU A 37 9.84 1.45 5.99
N PRO A 38 10.30 0.83 7.09
CA PRO A 38 10.57 -0.61 7.10
C PRO A 38 9.27 -1.42 7.01
N ILE A 39 9.32 -2.55 6.29
CA ILE A 39 8.34 -3.62 6.36
C ILE A 39 8.86 -4.64 7.39
N ALA A 40 8.31 -4.58 8.59
CA ALA A 40 8.79 -5.33 9.74
C ALA A 40 7.71 -6.24 10.36
N ALA A 41 8.18 -7.26 11.07
CA ALA A 41 7.36 -8.14 11.88
C ALA A 41 6.74 -7.39 13.07
N PRO A 42 5.59 -7.84 13.61
CA PRO A 42 4.78 -8.97 13.14
C PRO A 42 3.80 -8.59 12.02
N ARG A 43 3.56 -7.29 11.79
CA ARG A 43 2.64 -6.76 10.78
C ARG A 43 3.10 -5.37 10.35
N THR A 44 2.96 -5.07 9.06
CA THR A 44 3.15 -3.72 8.52
C THR A 44 1.91 -3.35 7.71
N ILE A 45 0.97 -2.63 8.35
CA ILE A 45 -0.32 -2.30 7.75
C ILE A 45 -0.23 -0.99 6.98
N VAL A 46 -0.59 -1.03 5.70
CA VAL A 46 -0.82 0.15 4.88
C VAL A 46 -2.31 0.30 4.62
N GLN A 47 -2.82 1.52 4.79
CA GLN A 47 -4.23 1.83 4.61
C GLN A 47 -4.46 2.66 3.36
N PHE A 48 -5.51 2.30 2.63
CA PHE A 48 -5.99 3.00 1.46
C PHE A 48 -7.45 3.39 1.67
N ASP A 49 -7.86 4.53 1.12
CA ASP A 49 -9.28 4.85 1.03
C ASP A 49 -9.93 3.95 -0.04
N GLY A 50 -10.90 3.15 0.37
CA GLY A 50 -11.55 2.17 -0.49
C GLY A 50 -12.32 2.79 -1.65
N ARG A 51 -12.89 4.00 -1.47
CA ARG A 51 -13.56 4.70 -2.58
C ARG A 51 -12.54 5.11 -3.62
N ARG A 52 -11.40 5.63 -3.16
CA ARG A 52 -10.31 6.06 -4.05
C ARG A 52 -9.73 4.89 -4.83
N VAL A 53 -9.49 3.75 -4.17
CA VAL A 53 -9.03 2.52 -4.83
C VAL A 53 -9.98 2.07 -5.95
N LEU A 54 -11.29 2.22 -5.75
CA LEU A 54 -12.31 1.86 -6.74
C LEU A 54 -12.65 2.99 -7.73
N GLY A 55 -12.00 4.17 -7.64
CA GLY A 55 -12.35 5.34 -8.45
C GLY A 55 -13.76 5.90 -8.19
N ILE A 56 -14.35 5.59 -7.03
CA ILE A 56 -15.70 6.02 -6.66
C ILE A 56 -15.65 7.47 -6.17
N PRO A 57 -16.48 8.38 -6.75
CA PRO A 57 -16.56 9.76 -6.29
C PRO A 57 -16.97 9.89 -4.81
N HIS A 58 -16.56 10.98 -4.16
CA HIS A 58 -17.02 11.28 -2.82
C HIS A 58 -18.56 11.40 -2.78
N GLY A 59 -19.17 10.88 -1.71
CA GLY A 59 -20.63 10.88 -1.53
C GLY A 59 -21.34 9.68 -2.16
N MET A 60 -20.71 8.95 -3.09
CA MET A 60 -21.28 7.73 -3.65
C MET A 60 -21.14 6.54 -2.67
N PRO A 61 -22.12 5.61 -2.67
CA PRO A 61 -22.06 4.42 -1.84
C PRO A 61 -20.91 3.51 -2.28
N LEU A 62 -20.27 2.85 -1.32
CA LEU A 62 -19.34 1.76 -1.60
C LEU A 62 -20.13 0.50 -1.96
N PRO A 63 -19.57 -0.40 -2.78
CA PRO A 63 -20.15 -1.72 -3.00
C PRO A 63 -20.35 -2.45 -1.67
N VAL A 64 -21.44 -3.21 -1.56
CA VAL A 64 -21.73 -4.00 -0.36
C VAL A 64 -20.55 -4.95 -0.08
N GLY A 65 -20.07 -4.94 1.16
CA GLY A 65 -18.93 -5.74 1.60
C GLY A 65 -17.55 -5.15 1.28
N PHE A 66 -17.45 -4.05 0.53
CA PHE A 66 -16.17 -3.39 0.30
C PHE A 66 -15.85 -2.40 1.45
N PRO A 67 -14.65 -2.47 2.05
CA PRO A 67 -14.32 -1.64 3.21
C PRO A 67 -14.11 -0.18 2.81
N ARG A 68 -14.48 0.74 3.71
CA ARG A 68 -14.15 2.16 3.57
C ARG A 68 -12.65 2.43 3.68
N ALA A 69 -11.97 1.71 4.56
CA ALA A 69 -10.51 1.73 4.70
C ALA A 69 -9.97 0.34 4.36
N LEU A 70 -9.36 0.21 3.19
CA LEU A 70 -8.74 -1.02 2.76
C LEU A 70 -7.38 -1.13 3.44
N SER A 71 -7.19 -2.16 4.27
CA SER A 71 -5.94 -2.42 4.97
C SER A 71 -5.18 -3.56 4.30
N VAL A 72 -3.91 -3.35 3.99
CA VAL A 72 -3.01 -4.34 3.38
C VAL A 72 -1.84 -4.59 4.33
N ASP A 73 -1.60 -5.84 4.70
CA ASP A 73 -0.43 -6.21 5.50
C ASP A 73 0.75 -6.60 4.59
N LEU A 74 1.69 -5.67 4.45
CA LEU A 74 2.89 -5.86 3.64
C LEU A 74 3.82 -6.92 4.20
N TYR A 75 3.87 -7.08 5.53
CA TYR A 75 4.74 -8.09 6.13
C TYR A 75 4.22 -9.50 5.86
N SER A 76 2.91 -9.71 5.93
CA SER A 76 2.29 -11.00 5.54
C SER A 76 2.54 -11.34 4.07
N ALA A 77 2.50 -10.35 3.17
CA ALA A 77 2.83 -10.52 1.77
C ALA A 77 4.31 -10.87 1.56
N LEU A 78 5.22 -10.15 2.24
CA LEU A 78 6.66 -10.42 2.21
C LEU A 78 6.98 -11.83 2.71
N ARG A 79 6.40 -12.24 3.84
CA ARG A 79 6.54 -13.60 4.39
C ARG A 79 6.10 -14.66 3.39
N SER A 80 4.99 -14.41 2.68
CA SER A 80 4.47 -15.32 1.66
C SER A 80 5.39 -15.39 0.42
N ALA A 81 6.00 -14.27 0.03
CA ALA A 81 6.99 -14.22 -1.04
C ALA A 81 8.25 -15.02 -0.67
N ARG A 82 8.79 -14.83 0.55
CA ARG A 82 9.93 -15.61 1.07
C ARG A 82 9.67 -17.12 0.94
N THR A 83 8.48 -17.61 1.31
CA THR A 83 8.16 -19.04 1.22
C THR A 83 8.01 -19.60 -0.20
N ARG A 84 7.89 -18.76 -1.23
CA ARG A 84 7.67 -19.19 -2.63
C ARG A 84 8.94 -19.20 -3.48
N PHE A 85 10.01 -18.54 -3.04
CA PHE A 85 11.27 -18.39 -3.79
C PHE A 85 12.45 -19.11 -3.13
N ILE A 86 12.20 -19.92 -2.10
CA ILE A 86 13.17 -20.83 -1.46
C ILE A 86 12.80 -22.27 -1.82
#